data_AF-A0A0F9DTR7-F1
#
_entry.id   AF-A0A0F9DTR7-F1
#
_cell.length_a   1.000
_cell.length_b   1.000
_cell.length_c   1.000
_cell.angle_alpha   90.00
_cell.angle_beta   90.00
_cell.angle_gamma   90.00
#
_symmetry.space_group_name_H-M   'P 1'
#
loop_
_entity.id
_entity.type
_entity.pdbx_description
1 polymer ?
#
loop_
_entity_poly.entity_id
_entity_poly.type
_entity_poly.pdbx_seq_one_letter_code
_entity_poly.pdbx_strand_id
1 'polypeptide(L)'
;PSTLDIMTRPSDIRKRILKQRGVELKKLSRKPIPIEETPTPYKKSALMRLTELRFRCRLDDLIFKGTIYEVERAIGVDATTVSKWRKLITEARDAEFFSQFKQ
;
A
#
# COMPACT_ATOMS: atom_id res chain seq x y z
N PRO A 1 43.70 25.86 4.10
CA PRO A 1 42.76 26.00 2.96
C PRO A 1 41.65 24.94 3.01
N SER A 2 40.44 25.43 3.29
CA SER A 2 39.09 24.85 3.09
C SER A 2 38.79 23.42 3.59
N THR A 3 38.41 23.33 4.87
CA THR A 3 37.57 22.25 5.40
C THR A 3 36.13 22.52 4.93
N LEU A 4 35.64 21.71 3.98
CA LEU A 4 34.26 21.75 3.50
C LEU A 4 33.30 21.51 4.67
N ASP A 5 32.52 22.54 4.99
CA ASP A 5 31.42 22.50 5.94
C ASP A 5 30.26 21.71 5.33
N ILE A 6 30.28 20.38 5.52
CA ILE A 6 29.23 19.49 5.06
C ILE A 6 28.05 19.65 6.03
N MET A 7 27.05 20.44 5.64
CA MET A 7 25.75 20.55 6.30
C MET A 7 25.25 19.16 6.71
N THR A 8 25.43 18.85 7.99
CA THR A 8 25.19 17.50 8.51
C THR A 8 23.69 17.36 8.73
N ARG A 9 22.99 16.68 7.81
CA ARG A 9 21.56 16.43 8.01
C ARG A 9 21.37 15.65 9.33
N PRO A 10 20.29 15.86 10.08
CA PRO A 10 20.04 15.14 11.34
C PRO A 10 20.12 13.61 11.20
N SER A 11 19.80 13.07 10.02
CA SER A 11 19.95 11.65 9.67
C SER A 11 21.40 11.15 9.72
N ASP A 12 22.36 12.00 9.35
CA ASP A 12 23.78 11.65 9.25
C ASP A 12 24.44 11.68 10.64
N ILE A 13 24.00 12.58 11.52
CA ILE A 13 24.35 12.60 12.94
C ILE A 13 23.86 11.32 13.63
N ARG A 14 22.59 10.94 13.41
CA ARG A 14 21.99 9.75 14.02
C ARG A 14 22.73 8.47 13.60
N LYS A 15 23.06 8.32 12.32
CA LYS A 15 23.84 7.18 11.81
C LYS A 15 25.24 7.09 12.45
N ARG A 16 25.90 8.25 12.63
CA ARG A 16 27.24 8.31 13.25
C ARG A 16 27.21 7.87 14.72
N ILE A 17 26.24 8.34 15.50
CA ILE A 17 26.08 7.96 16.91
C ILE A 17 25.79 6.46 17.06
N LEU A 18 24.91 5.90 16.22
CA LEU A 18 24.58 4.47 16.25
C LEU A 18 25.80 3.60 15.92
N LYS A 19 26.59 3.99 14.92
CA LYS A 19 27.84 3.29 14.55
C LYS A 19 28.88 3.34 15.68
N GLN A 20 29.05 4.48 16.36
CA GLN A 20 29.95 4.61 17.50
C GLN A 20 29.56 3.72 18.69
N ARG A 21 28.27 3.39 18.83
CA ARG A 21 27.75 2.51 19.88
C ARG A 21 27.69 1.03 19.48
N GLY A 22 28.32 0.65 18.36
CA GLY A 22 28.35 -0.73 17.87
C GLY A 22 27.01 -1.23 17.31
N VAL A 23 26.06 -0.33 17.05
CA VAL A 23 24.75 -0.70 16.47
C VAL A 23 24.87 -0.70 14.95
N GLU A 24 25.03 -1.89 14.37
CA GLU A 24 24.91 -2.06 12.93
C GLU A 24 23.45 -1.97 12.51
N LEU A 25 23.13 -0.99 11.66
CA LEU A 25 21.80 -0.90 11.06
C LEU A 25 21.59 -2.14 10.19
N LYS A 26 20.66 -3.01 10.59
CA LYS A 26 20.27 -4.21 9.85
C LYS A 26 20.05 -3.82 8.38
N LYS A 27 20.81 -4.45 7.46
CA LYS A 27 20.58 -4.29 6.01
C LYS A 27 19.09 -4.55 5.76
N LEU A 28 18.43 -3.66 5.02
CA LEU A 28 17.08 -3.82 4.54
C LEU A 28 17.03 -5.10 3.67
N SER A 29 16.88 -6.27 4.29
CA SER A 29 16.51 -7.47 3.56
C SER A 29 15.10 -7.20 3.10
N ARG A 30 14.90 -7.04 1.79
CA ARG A 30 13.57 -7.16 1.18
C ARG A 30 13.12 -8.59 1.50
N LYS A 31 12.42 -8.78 2.61
CA LYS A 31 11.72 -10.03 2.85
C LYS A 31 10.79 -10.20 1.63
N PRO A 32 10.78 -11.36 0.97
CA PRO A 32 9.77 -11.65 -0.03
C PRO A 32 8.42 -11.39 0.64
N ILE A 33 7.70 -10.42 0.09
CA ILE A 33 6.36 -10.10 0.54
C ILE A 33 5.50 -11.28 0.05
N PRO A 34 4.80 -12.01 0.93
CA PRO A 34 3.82 -13.02 0.51
C PRO A 34 2.93 -12.46 -0.61
N ILE A 35 2.50 -13.31 -1.56
CA ILE A 35 1.63 -12.86 -2.67
C ILE A 35 0.35 -12.18 -2.11
N GLU A 36 -0.11 -12.60 -0.94
CA GLU A 36 -1.21 -12.00 -0.18
C GLU A 36 -0.93 -10.56 0.30
N GLU A 37 0.34 -10.24 0.54
CA GLU A 37 0.83 -8.93 0.95
C GLU A 37 1.32 -8.08 -0.24
N THR A 38 1.21 -8.58 -1.48
CA THR A 38 1.59 -7.78 -2.66
C THR A 38 0.83 -6.45 -2.65
N PRO A 39 1.53 -5.32 -2.87
CA PRO A 39 0.90 -4.02 -2.85
C PRO A 39 -0.24 -3.99 -3.86
N THR A 40 -1.45 -3.66 -3.42
CA THR A 40 -2.54 -3.37 -4.37
C THR A 40 -2.16 -2.14 -5.20
N PRO A 41 -2.54 -2.09 -6.50
CA PRO A 41 -2.21 -0.96 -7.37
C PRO A 41 -2.92 0.36 -6.96
N TYR A 42 -3.78 0.30 -5.95
CA TYR A 42 -4.51 1.43 -5.39
C TYR A 42 -4.29 1.56 -3.87
N LYS A 43 -4.45 2.79 -3.37
CA LYS A 43 -4.39 3.09 -1.94
C LYS A 43 -5.71 2.74 -1.25
N LYS A 44 -5.67 1.79 -0.32
CA LYS A 44 -6.85 1.42 0.49
C LYS A 44 -7.23 2.50 1.51
N SER A 45 -8.52 2.83 1.58
CA SER A 45 -9.07 3.69 2.64
C SER A 45 -9.20 2.92 3.97
N ALA A 46 -9.45 3.64 5.08
CA ALA A 46 -9.67 3.00 6.37
C ALA A 46 -10.89 2.07 6.36
N LEU A 47 -11.98 2.49 5.69
CA LEU A 47 -13.20 1.69 5.55
C LEU A 47 -12.96 0.43 4.71
N MET A 48 -12.15 0.52 3.65
CA MET A 48 -11.73 -0.64 2.86
C MET A 48 -10.99 -1.66 3.73
N ARG A 49 -10.00 -1.20 4.51
CA ARG A 49 -9.24 -2.08 5.42
C ARG A 49 -10.12 -2.70 6.49
N LEU A 50 -11.03 -1.92 7.08
CA LEU A 50 -11.99 -2.42 8.05
C LEU A 50 -12.87 -3.51 7.44
N THR A 51 -13.30 -3.32 6.19
CA THR A 51 -14.10 -4.30 5.44
C THR A 51 -13.33 -5.60 5.24
N GLU A 52 -12.07 -5.52 4.76
CA GLU A 52 -11.23 -6.71 4.59
C GLU A 52 -11.01 -7.47 5.89
N LEU A 53 -10.78 -6.75 7.00
CA LEU A 53 -10.63 -7.35 8.32
C LEU A 53 -11.91 -8.04 8.79
N ARG A 54 -13.07 -7.40 8.60
CA ARG A 54 -14.38 -7.93 9.02
C ARG A 54 -14.72 -9.24 8.31
N PHE A 55 -14.45 -9.31 7.01
CA PHE A 55 -14.82 -10.46 6.18
C PHE A 55 -13.65 -11.43 5.94
N ARG A 56 -12.45 -11.14 6.48
CA ARG A 56 -11.22 -11.94 6.34
C ARG A 56 -10.90 -12.32 4.89
N CYS A 57 -11.17 -11.41 3.95
CA CYS A 57 -10.87 -11.60 2.53
C CYS A 57 -10.56 -10.26 1.88
N ARG A 58 -9.97 -10.31 0.67
CA ARG A 58 -9.60 -9.10 -0.06
C ARG A 58 -10.83 -8.36 -0.53
N LEU A 59 -10.71 -7.03 -0.56
CA LEU A 59 -11.80 -6.17 -1.00
C LEU A 59 -12.20 -6.49 -2.43
N ASP A 60 -11.22 -6.71 -3.31
CA ASP A 60 -11.44 -7.06 -4.71
C ASP A 60 -12.35 -8.30 -4.85
N ASP A 61 -12.12 -9.34 -4.05
CA ASP A 61 -12.90 -10.58 -4.11
C ASP A 61 -14.32 -10.39 -3.55
N LEU A 62 -14.52 -9.40 -2.68
CA LEU A 62 -15.81 -9.08 -2.09
C LEU A 62 -16.65 -8.22 -3.04
N ILE A 63 -16.09 -7.11 -3.50
CA ILE A 63 -16.89 -6.08 -4.14
C ILE A 63 -17.30 -6.43 -5.56
N PHE A 64 -16.65 -7.41 -6.20
CA PHE A 64 -16.99 -7.87 -7.55
C PHE A 64 -17.92 -9.09 -7.55
N LYS A 65 -18.36 -9.59 -6.38
CA LYS A 65 -19.36 -10.67 -6.28
C LYS A 65 -20.77 -10.16 -6.52
N GLY A 66 -21.22 -10.23 -7.78
CA GLY A 66 -22.59 -9.90 -8.18
C GLY A 66 -22.81 -8.41 -8.42
N THR A 67 -24.04 -7.96 -8.20
CA THR A 67 -24.46 -6.56 -8.40
C THR A 67 -24.04 -5.67 -7.22
N ILE A 68 -24.00 -4.35 -7.44
CA ILE A 68 -23.64 -3.37 -6.40
C ILE A 68 -24.57 -3.49 -5.18
N TYR A 69 -25.88 -3.69 -5.41
CA TYR A 69 -26.89 -3.78 -4.34
C TYR A 69 -26.83 -5.11 -3.57
N GLU A 70 -26.36 -6.19 -4.19
CA GLU A 70 -26.08 -7.45 -3.46
C GLU A 70 -24.88 -7.28 -2.53
N VAL A 71 -23.82 -6.63 -3.02
CA VAL A 71 -22.62 -6.32 -2.23
C VAL A 71 -22.94 -5.36 -1.09
N GLU A 72 -23.73 -4.32 -1.34
CA GLU A 72 -24.19 -3.38 -0.31
C GLU A 72 -24.89 -4.12 0.83
N ARG A 73 -25.84 -5.00 0.50
CA ARG A 73 -26.57 -5.79 1.49
C ARG A 73 -25.66 -6.77 2.25
N ALA A 74 -24.68 -7.37 1.57
CA ALA A 74 -23.76 -8.32 2.18
C ALA A 74 -22.74 -7.67 3.12
N ILE A 75 -22.22 -6.49 2.75
CA ILE A 75 -21.10 -5.84 3.45
C ILE A 75 -21.59 -4.76 4.43
N GLY A 76 -22.78 -4.19 4.19
CA GLY A 76 -23.33 -3.08 4.96
C GLY A 76 -22.65 -1.74 4.63
N VAL A 77 -22.25 -1.56 3.36
CA VAL A 77 -21.64 -0.32 2.85
C VAL A 77 -22.51 0.17 1.70
N ASP A 78 -22.78 1.47 1.65
CA ASP A 78 -23.71 2.04 0.68
C ASP A 78 -23.31 1.77 -0.77
N ALA A 79 -24.30 1.61 -1.65
CA ALA A 79 -24.09 1.33 -3.07
C ALA A 79 -23.20 2.36 -3.78
N THR A 80 -23.24 3.64 -3.37
CA THR A 80 -22.41 4.68 -4.01
C THR A 80 -20.94 4.52 -3.66
N THR A 81 -20.63 4.13 -2.42
CA THR A 81 -19.29 3.81 -1.96
C THR A 81 -18.78 2.55 -2.63
N VAL A 82 -19.60 1.49 -2.72
CA VAL A 82 -19.25 0.26 -3.46
C VAL A 82 -18.94 0.58 -4.93
N SER A 83 -19.76 1.43 -5.57
CA SER A 83 -19.53 1.88 -6.95
C SER A 83 -18.20 2.62 -7.11
N LYS A 84 -17.90 3.57 -6.20
CA LYS A 84 -16.62 4.29 -6.18
C LYS A 84 -15.44 3.34 -6.00
N TRP A 85 -15.57 2.33 -5.14
CA TRP A 85 -14.53 1.34 -4.91
C TRP A 85 -14.27 0.50 -6.16
N ARG A 86 -15.32 0.00 -6.82
CA ARG A 86 -15.18 -0.73 -8.09
C ARG A 86 -14.45 0.11 -9.13
N LYS A 87 -14.88 1.36 -9.32
CA LYS A 87 -14.26 2.28 -10.27
C LYS A 87 -12.77 2.50 -9.98
N LEU A 88 -12.42 2.82 -8.74
CA LEU A 88 -11.03 3.02 -8.31
C LEU A 88 -10.16 1.80 -8.62
N ILE A 89 -10.69 0.60 -8.33
CA ILE A 89 -9.96 -0.65 -8.48
C ILE A 89 -9.78 -1.01 -9.96
N THR A 90 -10.83 -0.85 -10.77
CA THR A 90 -10.76 -1.04 -12.22
C THR A 90 -9.74 -0.09 -12.85
N GLU A 91 -9.82 1.21 -12.57
CA GLU A 91 -8.89 2.20 -13.11
C GLU A 91 -7.43 1.91 -12.71
N ALA A 92 -7.19 1.50 -11.47
CA ALA A 92 -5.85 1.16 -11.00
C ALA A 92 -5.29 -0.09 -11.69
N ARG A 93 -6.13 -1.11 -11.91
CA ARG A 93 -5.73 -2.33 -12.63
C ARG A 93 -5.50 -2.07 -14.12
N ASP A 94 -6.34 -1.26 -14.74
CA ASP A 94 -6.15 -0.86 -16.14
C ASP A 94 -4.84 -0.09 -16.29
N ALA A 95 -4.58 0.88 -15.39
CA ALA A 95 -3.32 1.62 -15.40
C ALA A 95 -2.09 0.71 -15.21
N GLU A 96 -2.16 -0.25 -14.27
CA GLU A 96 -1.10 -1.25 -14.05
C GLU A 96 -0.90 -2.13 -15.29
N PHE A 97 -1.98 -2.59 -15.92
CA PHE A 97 -1.94 -3.37 -17.15
C PHE A 97 -1.29 -2.59 -18.30
N PHE A 98 -1.76 -1.38 -18.59
CA PHE A 98 -1.23 -0.55 -19.69
C PHE A 98 0.19 -0.05 -19.45
N SER A 99 0.63 0.06 -18.19
CA SER A 99 2.01 0.44 -17.86
C SER A 99 3.04 -0.57 -18.41
N GLN A 100 2.64 -1.83 -18.60
CA GLN A 100 3.52 -2.90 -19.11
C GLN A 100 3.82 -2.74 -20.61
N PHE A 101 3.02 -1.96 -21.33
CA PHE A 101 3.15 -1.75 -22.79
C PHE A 101 3.79 -0.42 -23.17
N LYS A 102 4.05 0.46 -22.19
CA LYS A 102 4.80 1.71 -22.41
C LYS A 102 6.30 1.39 -22.40
N GLN A 103 6.79 0.84 -23.52
CA GLN A 103 8.22 0.80 -23.85
C GLN A 103 8.67 2.17 -24.37
#